data_AF-H8KV84-F1
#
_entry.id   AF-H8KV84-F1
#
_cell.length_a   1.000
_cell.length_b   1.000
_cell.length_c   1.000
_cell.angle_alpha   90.00
_cell.angle_beta   90.00
_cell.angle_gamma   90.00
#
_symmetry.space_group_name_H-M   'P 1'
#
loop_
_entity.id
_entity.type
_entity.pdbx_description
1 polymer ?
#
loop_
_entity_poly.entity_id
_entity_poly.type
_entity_poly.pdbx_seq_one_letter_code
_entity_poly.pdbx_strand_id
1 'polypeptide(L)'
;MENISENGSSLILDAQKSYYVIDALYLSNINEQISSLNLLDLDNEIRMKVFPFTDSPYMKFKPLRNVLSVIEIRQNNETIKEKKECFDVDSGMIMLIDDKIFIEIVTKFNFGDLVDSQTSLINMVFWKGLTKQFELNQIGIILSPGVDSGYEFVGSGEYKIVQEL
;
A
#
# COMPACT_ATOMS: atom_id res chain seq x y z
N MET A 1 -10.54 2.03 15.96
CA MET A 1 -9.39 2.93 15.75
C MET A 1 -8.98 2.74 14.30
N GLU A 2 -8.67 3.82 13.59
CA GLU A 2 -8.42 3.80 12.14
C GLU A 2 -6.92 3.96 11.93
N ASN A 3 -6.29 3.02 11.23
CA ASN A 3 -4.87 3.10 10.91
C ASN A 3 -4.71 3.80 9.56
N ILE A 4 -4.96 5.12 9.56
CA ILE A 4 -4.88 5.97 8.39
C ILE A 4 -3.90 7.10 8.73
N SER A 5 -2.89 7.27 7.89
CA SER A 5 -1.95 8.37 7.91
C SER A 5 -2.43 9.46 6.97
N GLU A 6 -2.82 10.59 7.55
CA GLU A 6 -3.18 11.82 6.84
C GLU A 6 -2.21 12.94 7.22
N ASN A 7 -1.94 13.86 6.28
CA ASN A 7 -1.13 15.06 6.53
C ASN A 7 0.25 14.78 7.16
N GLY A 8 0.91 13.69 6.75
CA GLY A 8 2.24 13.33 7.25
C GLY A 8 2.27 12.60 8.60
N SER A 9 1.11 12.33 9.21
CA SER A 9 1.03 11.54 10.45
C SER A 9 1.55 10.11 10.23
N SER A 10 1.88 9.41 11.30
CA SER A 10 2.48 8.08 11.18
C SER A 10 1.45 6.95 11.21
N LEU A 11 1.75 5.87 10.51
CA LEU A 11 1.01 4.62 10.52
C LEU A 11 1.49 3.73 11.66
N ILE A 12 0.57 3.00 12.30
CA ILE A 12 0.91 2.00 13.33
C ILE A 12 1.16 0.65 12.66
N LEU A 13 2.31 0.05 12.93
CA LEU A 13 2.73 -1.25 12.39
C LEU A 13 3.25 -2.15 13.52
N ASP A 14 3.58 -3.38 13.17
CA ASP A 14 4.26 -4.36 14.01
C ASP A 14 5.59 -4.77 13.36
N ALA A 15 6.71 -4.51 14.06
CA ALA A 15 8.06 -4.85 13.62
C ALA A 15 8.32 -6.37 13.47
N GLN A 16 7.43 -7.22 14.00
CA GLN A 16 7.51 -8.67 13.82
C GLN A 16 6.79 -9.17 12.55
N LYS A 17 5.98 -8.32 11.90
CA LYS A 17 5.21 -8.68 10.70
C LYS A 17 5.91 -8.18 9.42
N SER A 18 5.51 -8.74 8.29
CA SER A 18 5.92 -8.29 6.96
C SER A 18 4.70 -7.82 6.19
N TYR A 19 4.86 -6.77 5.41
CA TYR A 19 3.77 -6.07 4.75
C TYR A 19 4.00 -6.01 3.24
N TYR A 20 2.92 -6.15 2.49
CA TYR A 20 2.84 -5.63 1.13
C TYR A 20 2.64 -4.13 1.21
N VAL A 21 3.46 -3.38 0.47
CA VAL A 21 3.30 -1.93 0.26
C VAL A 21 2.93 -1.74 -1.20
N ILE A 22 1.73 -1.25 -1.44
CA ILE A 22 1.11 -1.25 -2.76
C ILE A 22 0.17 -0.05 -2.91
N ASP A 23 0.06 0.49 -4.12
CA ASP A 23 -0.98 1.47 -4.43
C ASP A 23 -2.38 0.86 -4.22
N ALA A 24 -3.28 1.61 -3.58
CA ALA A 24 -4.65 1.16 -3.34
C ALA A 24 -5.39 0.80 -4.64
N LEU A 25 -5.15 1.51 -5.75
CA LEU A 25 -5.75 1.22 -7.04
C LEU A 25 -5.37 -0.18 -7.54
N TYR A 26 -4.11 -0.56 -7.38
CA TYR A 26 -3.55 -1.82 -7.86
C TYR A 26 -4.16 -3.04 -7.18
N LEU A 27 -4.64 -2.91 -5.95
CA LEU A 27 -5.37 -3.98 -5.27
C LEU A 27 -6.63 -4.40 -6.02
N SER A 28 -7.32 -3.48 -6.70
CA SER A 28 -8.50 -3.81 -7.51
C SER A 28 -8.12 -4.61 -8.75
N ASN A 29 -7.01 -4.25 -9.41
CA ASN A 29 -6.49 -5.01 -10.56
C ASN A 29 -6.12 -6.45 -10.15
N ILE A 30 -5.54 -6.62 -8.96
CA ILE A 30 -5.24 -7.95 -8.41
C ILE A 30 -6.54 -8.70 -8.11
N ASN A 31 -7.51 -8.05 -7.45
CA ASN A 31 -8.80 -8.67 -7.12
C ASN A 31 -9.50 -9.23 -8.37
N GLU A 32 -9.56 -8.46 -9.45
CA GLU A 32 -10.18 -8.88 -10.72
C GLU A 32 -9.59 -10.18 -11.29
N GLN A 33 -8.31 -10.44 -11.02
CA GLN A 33 -7.60 -11.60 -11.57
C GLN A 33 -7.32 -12.71 -10.55
N ILE A 34 -7.55 -12.48 -9.25
CA ILE A 34 -7.07 -13.33 -8.15
C ILE A 34 -7.51 -14.79 -8.26
N SER A 35 -8.72 -15.02 -8.79
CA SER A 35 -9.29 -16.36 -8.98
C SER A 35 -8.55 -17.22 -10.02
N SER A 36 -7.78 -16.59 -10.90
CA SER A 36 -7.00 -17.24 -11.96
C SER A 36 -5.51 -17.40 -11.64
N LEU A 37 -5.06 -16.82 -10.52
CA LEU A 37 -3.64 -16.84 -10.13
C LEU A 37 -3.29 -18.11 -9.37
N ASN A 38 -2.07 -18.60 -9.59
CA ASN A 38 -1.50 -19.66 -8.75
C ASN A 38 -1.06 -19.07 -7.40
N LEU A 39 -1.87 -19.27 -6.36
CA LEU A 39 -1.62 -18.71 -5.02
C LEU A 39 -0.33 -19.23 -4.36
N LEU A 40 0.22 -20.37 -4.81
CA LEU A 40 1.51 -20.88 -4.31
C LEU A 40 2.71 -20.08 -4.82
N ASP A 41 2.54 -19.36 -5.93
CA ASP A 41 3.56 -18.51 -6.55
C ASP A 41 3.02 -17.08 -6.77
N LEU A 42 2.22 -16.62 -5.81
CA LEU A 42 1.42 -15.40 -5.92
C LEU A 42 2.25 -14.19 -6.36
N ASP A 43 3.46 -14.04 -5.82
CA ASP A 43 4.28 -12.87 -6.12
C ASP A 43 4.69 -12.80 -7.60
N ASN A 44 5.09 -13.93 -8.17
CA ASN A 44 5.46 -13.99 -9.59
C ASN A 44 4.21 -13.89 -10.47
N GLU A 45 3.10 -14.50 -10.06
CA GLU A 45 1.84 -14.44 -10.79
C GLU A 45 1.29 -13.01 -10.87
N ILE A 46 1.30 -12.24 -9.78
CA ILE A 46 0.90 -10.83 -9.79
C ILE A 46 1.79 -10.04 -10.76
N ARG A 47 3.11 -10.18 -10.67
CA ARG A 47 4.05 -9.44 -11.52
C ARG A 47 3.95 -9.82 -13.00
N MET A 48 3.78 -11.09 -13.33
CA MET A 48 3.78 -11.55 -14.73
C MET A 48 2.42 -11.44 -15.41
N LYS A 49 1.32 -11.59 -14.66
CA LYS A 49 -0.04 -11.64 -15.25
C LYS A 49 -0.83 -10.36 -14.99
N VAL A 50 -0.79 -9.83 -13.77
CA VAL A 50 -1.56 -8.64 -13.41
C VAL A 50 -0.83 -7.37 -13.87
N PHE A 51 0.49 -7.31 -13.67
CA PHE A 51 1.30 -6.14 -13.96
C PHE A 51 2.51 -6.41 -14.88
N PRO A 52 2.32 -6.98 -16.09
CA PRO A 52 3.43 -7.36 -16.97
C PRO A 52 4.30 -6.19 -17.46
N PHE A 53 3.81 -4.95 -17.32
CA PHE A 53 4.47 -3.73 -17.78
C PHE A 53 4.81 -2.75 -16.65
N THR A 54 4.50 -3.10 -15.40
CA THR A 54 4.87 -2.31 -14.22
C THR A 54 6.03 -3.01 -13.56
N ASP A 55 7.15 -2.31 -13.43
CA ASP A 55 8.39 -2.89 -12.93
C ASP A 55 8.32 -3.17 -11.42
N SER A 56 7.65 -2.27 -10.70
CA SER A 56 7.60 -2.25 -9.25
C SER A 56 6.15 -2.11 -8.75
N PRO A 57 5.20 -3.00 -9.10
CA PRO A 57 3.80 -2.82 -8.72
C PRO A 57 3.56 -2.82 -7.20
N TYR A 58 4.48 -3.41 -6.43
CA TYR A 58 4.48 -3.40 -4.98
C TYR A 58 5.88 -3.79 -4.47
N MET A 59 6.13 -3.51 -3.18
CA MET A 59 7.28 -4.05 -2.45
C MET A 59 6.83 -4.88 -1.25
N LYS A 60 7.73 -5.75 -0.76
CA LYS A 60 7.61 -6.36 0.56
C LYS A 60 8.45 -5.57 1.55
N PHE A 61 7.87 -5.24 2.69
CA PHE A 61 8.46 -4.37 3.69
C PHE A 61 8.39 -5.01 5.07
N LYS A 62 9.48 -4.97 5.83
CA LYS A 62 9.50 -5.36 7.24
C LYS A 62 9.93 -4.15 8.07
N PRO A 63 9.06 -3.62 8.95
CA PRO A 63 9.40 -2.42 9.70
C PRO A 63 10.45 -2.69 10.79
N LEU A 64 11.37 -1.75 11.01
CA LEU A 64 12.29 -1.79 12.16
C LEU A 64 11.61 -1.29 13.44
N ARG A 65 10.53 -0.52 13.31
CA ARG A 65 9.79 0.12 14.41
C ARG A 65 8.29 -0.12 14.25
N ASN A 66 7.53 -0.06 15.34
CA ASN A 66 6.07 -0.22 15.30
C ASN A 66 5.31 0.98 14.70
N VAL A 67 6.02 1.86 14.00
CA VAL A 67 5.50 3.08 13.41
C VAL A 67 6.24 3.32 12.09
N LEU A 68 5.50 3.76 11.08
CA LEU A 68 6.05 4.25 9.80
C LEU A 68 5.59 5.69 9.59
N SER A 69 6.53 6.60 9.43
CA SER A 69 6.26 8.01 9.14
C SER A 69 6.30 8.27 7.63
N VAL A 70 5.48 9.21 7.14
CA VAL A 70 5.46 9.58 5.71
C VAL A 70 6.81 10.09 5.23
N ILE A 71 7.61 10.70 6.12
CA ILE A 71 8.98 11.17 5.81
C ILE A 71 9.94 10.03 5.46
N GLU A 72 9.61 8.78 5.80
CA GLU A 72 10.39 7.60 5.44
C GLU A 72 10.08 7.14 4.00
N ILE A 73 9.03 7.67 3.36
CA ILE A 73 8.69 7.37 1.96
C ILE A 73 9.39 8.38 1.06
N ARG A 74 10.32 7.89 0.25
CA ARG A 74 11.20 8.71 -0.61
C ARG A 74 10.99 8.39 -2.07
N GLN A 75 10.98 9.40 -2.91
CA GLN A 75 10.88 9.21 -4.35
C GLN A 75 12.16 8.56 -4.86
N ASN A 76 12.03 7.50 -5.66
CA ASN A 76 13.17 6.86 -6.27
C ASN A 76 13.56 7.61 -7.55
N ASN A 77 14.60 8.43 -7.46
CA ASN A 77 15.15 9.18 -8.60
C ASN A 77 16.31 8.44 -9.30
N GLU A 78 16.70 7.26 -8.80
CA GLU A 78 17.83 6.50 -9.32
C GLU A 78 17.41 5.56 -10.46
N THR A 79 18.20 5.53 -11.53
CA THR A 79 17.93 4.72 -12.73
C THR A 79 18.26 3.22 -12.57
N ILE A 80 18.47 2.69 -11.36
CA ILE A 80 19.18 1.40 -11.17
C ILE A 80 18.54 0.39 -10.19
N LYS A 81 18.19 -0.75 -10.80
CA LYS A 81 18.29 -2.20 -10.44
C LYS A 81 17.55 -2.83 -9.25
N GLU A 82 17.25 -2.16 -8.15
CA GLU A 82 16.62 -2.83 -7.00
C GLU A 82 15.08 -2.71 -6.99
N LYS A 83 14.45 -3.12 -8.10
CA LYS A 83 12.97 -3.10 -8.31
C LYS A 83 12.14 -3.79 -7.21
N LYS A 84 12.77 -4.59 -6.34
CA LYS A 84 12.09 -5.26 -5.23
C LYS A 84 11.97 -4.40 -3.98
N GLU A 85 12.77 -3.36 -3.87
CA GLU A 85 12.75 -2.38 -2.77
C GLU A 85 11.91 -1.14 -3.09
N CYS A 86 11.48 -1.04 -4.35
CA CYS A 86 10.66 0.05 -4.84
C CYS A 86 9.21 -0.40 -5.06
N PHE A 87 8.30 0.58 -5.06
CA PHE A 87 6.91 0.40 -5.44
C PHE A 87 6.39 1.63 -6.19
N ASP A 88 5.55 1.39 -7.18
CA ASP A 88 4.92 2.42 -8.00
C ASP A 88 3.62 2.88 -7.33
N VAL A 89 3.35 4.17 -7.45
CA VAL A 89 2.13 4.81 -6.94
C VAL A 89 1.53 5.69 -8.03
N ASP A 90 0.25 5.46 -8.31
CA ASP A 90 -0.56 6.22 -9.27
C ASP A 90 -1.62 7.09 -8.58
N SER A 91 -2.26 6.56 -7.52
CA SER A 91 -3.41 7.22 -6.88
C SER A 91 -3.02 8.20 -5.78
N GLY A 92 -1.77 8.15 -5.32
CA GLY A 92 -1.35 8.86 -4.10
C GLY A 92 -1.92 8.24 -2.82
N MET A 93 -2.40 7.00 -2.87
CA MET A 93 -2.85 6.23 -1.71
C MET A 93 -2.08 4.92 -1.64
N ILE A 94 -1.29 4.76 -0.58
CA ILE A 94 -0.52 3.53 -0.35
C ILE A 94 -1.22 2.71 0.73
N MET A 95 -1.34 1.41 0.50
CA MET A 95 -1.78 0.45 1.50
C MET A 95 -0.61 -0.38 2.00
N LEU A 96 -0.53 -0.53 3.31
CA LEU A 96 0.34 -1.49 3.98
C LEU A 96 -0.53 -2.61 4.52
N ILE A 97 -0.29 -3.85 4.08
CA ILE A 97 -1.11 -5.01 4.41
C ILE A 97 -0.21 -6.15 4.86
N ASP A 98 -0.44 -6.66 6.07
CA ASP A 98 0.23 -7.84 6.64
C ASP A 98 0.10 -9.03 5.66
N ASP A 99 1.23 -9.67 5.37
CA ASP A 99 1.35 -10.72 4.37
C ASP A 99 0.38 -11.90 4.63
N LYS A 100 0.07 -12.16 5.90
CA LYS A 100 -0.88 -13.21 6.32
C LYS A 100 -2.32 -12.93 5.95
N ILE A 101 -2.71 -11.66 5.77
CA ILE A 101 -4.08 -11.28 5.45
C ILE A 101 -4.22 -10.70 4.04
N PHE A 102 -3.12 -10.60 3.29
CA PHE A 102 -3.09 -9.95 1.97
C PHE A 102 -4.19 -10.44 1.03
N ILE A 103 -4.29 -11.76 0.84
CA ILE A 103 -5.33 -12.36 -0.03
C ILE A 103 -6.74 -12.05 0.46
N GLU A 104 -6.96 -12.08 1.77
CA GLU A 104 -8.27 -11.81 2.34
C GLU A 104 -8.68 -10.34 2.15
N ILE A 105 -7.73 -9.41 2.22
CA ILE A 105 -7.97 -8.00 1.92
C ILE A 105 -8.25 -7.81 0.43
N VAL A 106 -7.37 -8.31 -0.44
CA VAL A 106 -7.49 -8.16 -1.90
C VAL A 106 -8.87 -8.61 -2.38
N THR A 107 -9.33 -9.79 -1.96
CA THR A 107 -10.62 -10.36 -2.40
C THR A 107 -11.85 -9.55 -1.97
N LYS A 108 -11.74 -8.72 -0.94
CA LYS A 108 -12.82 -7.86 -0.42
C LYS A 108 -12.65 -6.39 -0.83
N PHE A 109 -11.52 -6.04 -1.46
CA PHE A 109 -11.15 -4.66 -1.74
C PHE A 109 -11.73 -4.18 -3.06
N ASN A 110 -12.26 -2.96 -3.06
CA ASN A 110 -12.68 -2.24 -4.27
C ASN A 110 -12.25 -0.78 -4.12
N PHE A 111 -11.44 -0.29 -5.05
CA PHE A 111 -10.92 1.09 -4.99
C PHE A 111 -12.04 2.12 -5.15
N GLY A 112 -13.01 1.85 -6.05
CA GLY A 112 -14.18 2.71 -6.25
C GLY A 112 -14.97 2.88 -4.96
N ASP A 113 -15.30 1.79 -4.28
CA ASP A 113 -16.02 1.84 -2.99
C ASP A 113 -15.21 2.54 -1.89
N LEU A 114 -13.88 2.41 -1.91
CA LEU A 114 -12.98 3.09 -0.97
C LEU A 114 -13.02 4.61 -1.15
N VAL A 115 -13.10 5.12 -2.38
CA VAL A 115 -13.08 6.56 -2.68
C VAL A 115 -14.46 7.16 -2.94
N ASP A 116 -15.53 6.34 -2.92
CA ASP A 116 -16.92 6.79 -3.08
C ASP A 116 -17.41 7.52 -1.82
N SER A 117 -16.94 8.76 -1.67
CA SER A 117 -17.31 9.66 -0.58
C SER A 117 -17.44 11.09 -1.08
N GLN A 118 -18.45 11.81 -0.58
CA GLN A 118 -18.68 13.21 -0.93
C GLN A 118 -17.90 14.18 -0.04
N THR A 119 -17.41 13.73 1.11
CA THR A 119 -16.89 14.61 2.18
C THR A 119 -15.44 14.34 2.57
N SER A 120 -14.88 13.22 2.13
CA SER A 120 -13.54 12.76 2.51
C SER A 120 -12.90 11.99 1.36
N LEU A 121 -11.58 11.88 1.35
CA LEU A 121 -10.86 11.06 0.36
C LEU A 121 -11.13 9.55 0.54
N ILE A 122 -11.41 9.13 1.79
CA ILE A 122 -11.71 7.74 2.12
C ILE A 122 -13.17 7.64 2.59
N ASN A 123 -13.93 6.74 1.97
CA ASN A 123 -15.21 6.26 2.45
C ASN A 123 -15.03 5.44 3.73
N MET A 124 -15.25 6.09 4.86
CA MET A 124 -15.06 5.50 6.18
C MET A 124 -16.03 4.36 6.50
N VAL A 125 -17.18 4.30 5.83
CA VAL A 125 -18.12 3.18 6.00
C VAL A 125 -17.53 1.92 5.38
N PHE A 126 -17.04 2.03 4.15
CA PHE A 126 -16.35 0.95 3.47
C PHE A 126 -15.10 0.51 4.26
N TRP A 127 -14.23 1.46 4.62
CA TRP A 127 -13.00 1.16 5.36
C TRP A 127 -13.25 0.43 6.68
N LYS A 128 -14.24 0.88 7.47
CA LYS A 128 -14.63 0.20 8.72
C LYS A 128 -15.17 -1.19 8.47
N GLY A 129 -15.94 -1.37 7.39
CA GLY A 129 -16.45 -2.68 6.97
C GLY A 129 -15.31 -3.65 6.64
N LEU A 130 -14.38 -3.20 5.79
CA LEU A 130 -13.21 -3.96 5.36
C LEU A 130 -12.32 -4.36 6.55
N THR A 131 -12.06 -3.42 7.47
CA THR A 131 -11.05 -3.59 8.54
C THR A 131 -11.58 -4.18 9.84
N LYS A 132 -12.90 -4.38 9.97
CA LYS A 132 -13.59 -4.74 11.23
C LYS A 132 -13.00 -5.94 11.99
N GLN A 133 -12.48 -6.92 11.25
CA GLN A 133 -12.03 -8.21 11.79
C GLN A 133 -10.51 -8.32 11.96
N PHE A 134 -9.77 -7.27 11.58
CA PHE A 134 -8.30 -7.28 11.61
C PHE A 134 -7.78 -6.43 12.75
N GLU A 135 -6.58 -6.74 13.23
CA GLU A 135 -5.89 -5.91 14.20
C GLU A 135 -5.45 -4.60 13.55
N LEU A 136 -5.38 -3.54 14.36
CA LEU A 136 -5.04 -2.19 13.89
C LEU A 136 -3.72 -2.14 13.12
N ASN A 137 -2.74 -2.95 13.52
CA ASN A 137 -1.40 -2.98 12.94
C ASN A 137 -1.28 -3.91 11.72
N GLN A 138 -2.35 -4.58 11.29
CA GLN A 138 -2.30 -5.50 10.14
C GLN A 138 -2.59 -4.83 8.82
N ILE A 139 -3.27 -3.69 8.84
CA ILE A 139 -3.62 -2.97 7.65
C ILE A 139 -3.63 -1.47 7.94
N GLY A 140 -3.15 -0.68 6.98
CA GLY A 140 -3.22 0.76 7.08
C GLY A 140 -3.10 1.45 5.73
N ILE A 141 -3.55 2.71 5.69
CA ILE A 141 -3.49 3.58 4.50
C ILE A 141 -2.60 4.77 4.81
N ILE A 142 -1.75 5.15 3.84
CA ILE A 142 -1.02 6.42 3.84
C ILE A 142 -1.54 7.24 2.67
N LEU A 143 -2.09 8.42 2.97
CA LEU A 143 -2.54 9.38 1.97
C LEU A 143 -1.43 10.37 1.63
N SER A 144 -1.29 10.68 0.34
CA SER A 144 -0.40 11.72 -0.13
C SER A 144 -0.73 13.04 0.59
N PRO A 145 0.23 13.67 1.29
CA PRO A 145 0.04 14.98 1.90
C PRO A 145 -0.07 16.12 0.87
N GLY A 146 0.10 15.84 -0.43
CA GLY A 146 -0.04 16.80 -1.52
C GLY A 146 1.24 17.55 -1.87
N VAL A 147 1.18 18.29 -2.98
CA VAL A 147 2.28 19.13 -3.48
C VAL A 147 2.58 20.25 -2.48
N ASP A 148 3.85 20.62 -2.35
CA ASP A 148 4.36 21.65 -1.43
C ASP A 148 4.16 21.35 0.07
N SER A 149 3.81 20.11 0.44
CA SER A 149 3.61 19.67 1.83
C SER A 149 4.91 19.48 2.64
N GLY A 150 6.08 19.58 1.98
CA GLY A 150 7.38 19.28 2.57
C GLY A 150 7.74 17.79 2.59
N TYR A 151 6.88 16.92 2.06
CA TYR A 151 7.14 15.48 1.88
C TYR A 151 7.38 15.16 0.41
N GLU A 152 8.20 14.14 0.14
CA GLU A 152 8.43 13.64 -1.23
C GLU A 152 7.26 12.81 -1.75
N PHE A 153 6.50 12.19 -0.86
CA PHE A 153 5.32 11.42 -1.24
C PHE A 153 4.21 12.36 -1.73
N VAL A 154 3.97 12.37 -3.04
CA VAL A 154 2.95 13.22 -3.67
C VAL A 154 1.97 12.43 -4.55
N GLY A 155 2.32 11.19 -4.93
CA GLY A 155 1.61 10.36 -5.92
C GLY A 155 2.26 10.46 -7.30
N SER A 156 1.96 9.51 -8.20
CA SER A 156 2.58 9.41 -9.53
C SER A 156 4.11 9.28 -9.48
N GLY A 157 4.61 8.05 -9.32
CA GLY A 157 6.04 7.75 -9.44
C GLY A 157 6.43 6.47 -8.72
N GLU A 158 7.72 6.16 -8.78
CA GLU A 158 8.33 5.06 -8.05
C GLU A 158 8.89 5.57 -6.71
N TYR A 159 8.62 4.84 -5.62
CA TYR A 159 9.00 5.20 -4.26
C TYR A 159 9.70 4.04 -3.55
N LYS A 160 10.43 4.36 -2.48
CA LYS A 160 11.01 3.39 -1.55
C LYS A 160 10.78 3.82 -0.10
N ILE A 161 10.84 2.87 0.82
CA ILE A 161 10.81 3.15 2.26
C ILE A 161 12.24 3.14 2.81
N VAL A 162 12.69 4.26 3.35
CA VAL A 162 14.01 4.42 3.98
C VAL A 162 13.84 4.50 5.49
N GLN A 163 14.43 3.53 6.20
CA GLN A 163 14.31 3.46 7.66
C GLN A 163 15.59 3.99 8.30
N GLU A 164 15.47 5.07 9.05
CA GLU A 164 16.57 5.58 9.87
C GLU A 164 16.59 4.84 11.22
N LEU A 165 17.75 4.28 11.55
CA LEU A 165 18.03 3.55 12.80
C LEU A 165 18.04 4.47 14.02
#